data_AF-A0A7C5SQ13-F1
#
_entry.id   AF-A0A7C5SQ13-F1
#
_cell.length_a   1.000
_cell.length_b   1.000
_cell.length_c   1.000
_cell.angle_alpha   90.00
_cell.angle_beta   90.00
_cell.angle_gamma   90.00
#
_symmetry.space_group_name_H-M   'P 1'
#
loop_
_entity.id
_entity.type
_entity.pdbx_description
1 polymer ?
#
loop_
_entity_poly.entity_id
_entity_poly.type
_entity_poly.pdbx_seq_one_letter_code
_entity_poly.pdbx_strand_id
1 'polypeptide(L)'
;MLRILWALLAVVLAQAALASNSFSWGPYTVTVEHYRDEGGLETQRLLLVKGGEETVLAEDYLINVELAELTGAKPPELIARSYSGGAHCCTTVSIFALQDGEAVTLSSHDWGNGGLARVRDSDGDGKAELTMVHSYAYLDGLCYACSPAVWRTYVWEDGRFVEATRRYPGPTQEAMEHAFTALREALESGGNSALELIGHAGTYWINAYALGRGREARARLAKCVPPEVMRWLDKNRIELLRPFSALP
;
A
#
# COMPACT_ATOMS: atom_id res chain seq x y z
N MET A 1 39.88 37.52 19.39
CA MET A 1 38.89 37.24 18.32
C MET A 1 39.31 35.98 17.56
N LEU A 2 39.29 34.82 18.22
CA LEU A 2 39.80 33.55 17.66
C LEU A 2 39.16 32.34 18.38
N ARG A 3 37.82 32.24 18.38
CA ARG A 3 37.11 31.10 19.00
C ARG A 3 35.76 30.73 18.34
N ILE A 4 35.48 31.19 17.12
CA ILE A 4 34.20 30.90 16.42
C ILE A 4 34.44 30.31 15.02
N LEU A 5 35.50 29.52 14.84
CA LEU A 5 35.80 28.88 13.55
C LEU A 5 35.87 27.34 13.58
N TRP A 6 35.46 26.70 14.68
CA TRP A 6 35.49 25.24 14.81
C TRP A 6 34.12 24.60 15.08
N ALA A 7 33.07 25.38 15.32
CA ALA A 7 31.72 24.84 15.54
C ALA A 7 30.84 24.80 14.26
N LEU A 8 31.27 25.43 13.17
CA LEU A 8 30.53 25.45 11.90
C LEU A 8 31.07 24.44 10.87
N LEU A 9 32.19 23.77 11.14
CA LEU A 9 32.71 22.70 10.28
C LEU A 9 32.20 21.30 10.68
N ALA A 10 31.66 21.13 11.89
CA ALA A 10 31.11 19.85 12.36
C ALA A 10 29.62 19.66 12.01
N VAL A 11 28.91 20.71 11.62
CA VAL A 11 27.49 20.64 11.23
C VAL A 11 27.30 20.55 9.71
N VAL A 12 28.30 20.96 8.92
CA VAL A 12 28.25 20.90 7.43
C VAL A 12 28.77 19.56 6.87
N LEU A 13 29.39 18.70 7.71
CA LEU A 13 29.73 17.31 7.36
C LEU A 13 28.65 16.29 7.78
N ALA A 14 27.54 16.73 8.36
CA ALA A 14 26.39 15.87 8.68
C ALA A 14 25.30 15.85 7.60
N GLN A 15 25.50 16.55 6.46
CA GLN A 15 24.62 16.53 5.29
C GLN A 15 25.19 15.74 4.10
N ALA A 16 26.18 14.88 4.35
CA ALA A 16 26.71 13.92 3.36
C ALA A 16 26.56 12.47 3.85
N ALA A 17 25.43 12.18 4.49
CA ALA A 17 24.94 10.82 4.68
C ALA A 17 23.43 10.83 4.42
N LEU A 18 23.04 11.00 3.16
CA LEU A 18 21.95 10.18 2.63
C LEU A 18 22.49 8.75 2.74
N ALA A 19 22.37 8.15 3.93
CA ALA A 19 22.85 6.81 4.16
C ALA A 19 22.16 5.94 3.13
N SER A 20 22.94 5.37 2.21
CA SER A 20 22.51 4.22 1.47
C SER A 20 22.01 3.21 2.52
N ASN A 21 20.71 2.99 2.56
CA ASN A 21 20.10 2.00 3.43
C ASN A 21 20.49 0.66 2.85
N SER A 22 21.64 0.15 3.29
CA SER A 22 22.16 -1.14 2.88
C SER A 22 22.07 -2.13 4.04
N PHE A 23 21.68 -3.36 3.72
CA PHE A 23 21.62 -4.44 4.70
C PHE A 23 21.83 -5.79 4.01
N SER A 24 22.23 -6.79 4.78
CA SER A 24 22.43 -8.15 4.27
C SER A 24 21.11 -8.90 4.14
N TRP A 25 20.95 -9.60 3.03
CA TRP A 25 19.83 -10.50 2.75
C TRP A 25 20.38 -11.78 2.08
N GLY A 26 20.66 -12.78 2.92
CA GLY A 26 21.39 -13.99 2.50
C GLY A 26 22.76 -13.65 1.91
N PRO A 27 23.09 -14.09 0.68
CA PRO A 27 24.36 -13.79 0.04
C PRO A 27 24.42 -12.38 -0.58
N TYR A 28 23.31 -11.63 -0.57
CA TYR A 28 23.22 -10.30 -1.15
C TYR A 28 23.41 -9.21 -0.09
N THR A 29 24.01 -8.10 -0.52
CA THR A 29 23.76 -6.79 0.09
C THR A 29 22.65 -6.12 -0.69
N VAL A 30 21.55 -5.78 -0.03
CA VAL A 30 20.47 -4.96 -0.59
C VAL A 30 20.87 -3.51 -0.40
N THR A 31 20.76 -2.68 -1.44
CA THR A 31 21.05 -1.25 -1.37
C THR A 31 19.93 -0.46 -2.04
N VAL A 32 19.44 0.58 -1.37
CA VAL A 32 18.66 1.66 -2.02
C VAL A 32 19.55 2.89 -2.13
N GLU A 33 19.73 3.40 -3.34
CA GLU A 33 20.56 4.57 -3.59
C GLU A 33 19.87 5.61 -4.47
N HIS A 34 20.27 6.86 -4.28
CA HIS A 34 19.81 7.99 -5.08
C HIS A 34 20.72 8.18 -6.29
N TYR A 35 20.13 8.46 -7.44
CA TYR A 35 20.84 8.90 -8.63
C TYR A 35 20.03 9.96 -9.38
N ARG A 36 20.65 10.60 -10.37
CA ARG A 36 19.94 11.46 -11.32
C ARG A 36 19.79 10.72 -12.63
N ASP A 37 18.57 10.63 -13.13
CA ASP A 37 18.30 10.06 -14.43
C ASP A 37 18.80 10.98 -15.58
N GLU A 38 18.67 10.53 -16.82
CA GLU A 38 19.07 11.31 -18.00
C GLU A 38 18.31 12.65 -18.12
N GLY A 39 17.11 12.74 -17.53
CA GLY A 39 16.31 13.96 -17.44
C GLY A 39 16.70 14.89 -16.29
N GLY A 40 17.66 14.50 -15.45
CA GLY A 40 18.11 15.25 -14.27
C GLY A 40 17.18 15.15 -13.07
N LEU A 41 16.14 14.31 -13.14
CA LEU A 41 15.24 14.04 -12.02
C LEU A 41 15.97 13.18 -10.98
N GLU A 42 15.77 13.50 -9.71
CA GLU A 42 16.30 12.69 -8.62
C GLU A 42 15.40 11.47 -8.41
N THR A 43 16.01 10.29 -8.53
CA THR A 43 15.36 8.98 -8.54
C THR A 43 16.12 8.02 -7.63
N GLN A 44 15.48 6.93 -7.22
CA GLN A 44 16.10 5.86 -6.46
C GLN A 44 16.20 4.57 -7.27
N ARG A 45 17.22 3.75 -7.00
CA ARG A 45 17.31 2.38 -7.50
C ARG A 45 17.54 1.38 -6.38
N LEU A 46 16.88 0.23 -6.47
CA LEU A 46 17.04 -0.92 -5.60
C LEU A 46 18.00 -1.91 -6.25
N LEU A 47 19.09 -2.21 -5.56
CA LEU A 47 20.16 -3.08 -6.02
C LEU A 47 20.28 -4.31 -5.12
N LEU A 48 20.55 -5.45 -5.73
CA LEU A 48 21.17 -6.61 -5.08
C LEU A 48 22.64 -6.69 -5.49
N VAL A 49 23.52 -6.82 -4.51
CA VAL A 49 24.97 -6.95 -4.74
C VAL A 49 25.47 -8.29 -4.22
N LYS A 50 26.03 -9.13 -5.09
CA LYS A 50 26.60 -10.46 -4.75
C LYS A 50 27.95 -10.62 -5.43
N GLY A 51 29.02 -10.83 -4.64
CA GLY A 51 30.37 -11.00 -5.19
C GLY A 51 30.91 -9.80 -5.98
N GLY A 52 30.38 -8.60 -5.77
CA GLY A 52 30.73 -7.38 -6.53
C GLY A 52 29.92 -7.19 -7.82
N GLU A 53 29.03 -8.12 -8.17
CA GLU A 53 28.07 -7.96 -9.25
C GLU A 53 26.80 -7.27 -8.73
N GLU A 54 26.33 -6.25 -9.45
CA GLU A 54 25.13 -5.48 -9.13
C GLU A 54 23.98 -5.90 -10.05
N THR A 55 22.83 -6.17 -9.46
CA THR A 55 21.56 -6.39 -10.18
C THR A 55 20.54 -5.34 -9.76
N VAL A 56 20.03 -4.56 -10.70
CA VAL A 56 18.95 -3.59 -10.47
C VAL A 56 17.62 -4.35 -10.42
N LEU A 57 16.89 -4.25 -9.31
CA LEU A 57 15.55 -4.83 -9.16
C LEU A 57 14.43 -3.85 -9.51
N ALA A 58 14.64 -2.56 -9.22
CA ALA A 58 13.66 -1.52 -9.47
C ALA A 58 14.35 -0.15 -9.55
N GLU A 59 13.75 0.75 -10.32
CA GLU A 59 14.11 2.16 -10.39
C GLU A 59 12.83 2.96 -10.30
N ASP A 60 12.76 3.89 -9.35
CA ASP A 60 11.56 4.69 -9.14
C ASP A 60 11.83 5.96 -8.35
N TYR A 61 10.88 6.91 -8.33
CA TYR A 61 11.07 8.18 -7.63
C TYR A 61 11.32 7.99 -6.12
N LEU A 62 10.60 7.06 -5.50
CA LEU A 62 10.83 6.65 -4.12
C LEU A 62 10.67 5.14 -3.98
N ILE A 63 11.63 4.49 -3.32
CA ILE A 63 11.65 3.07 -3.02
C ILE A 63 11.82 2.89 -1.51
N ASN A 64 10.93 2.12 -0.90
CA ASN A 64 11.04 1.67 0.48
C ASN A 64 11.13 0.16 0.51
N VAL A 65 12.05 -0.36 1.32
CA VAL A 65 12.23 -1.80 1.49
C VAL A 65 12.06 -2.22 2.95
N GLU A 66 11.51 -3.40 3.16
CA GLU A 66 11.48 -4.05 4.47
C GLU A 66 11.62 -5.57 4.32
N LEU A 67 12.01 -6.22 5.42
CA LEU A 67 12.04 -7.68 5.50
C LEU A 67 10.86 -8.17 6.34
N ALA A 68 10.14 -9.17 5.84
CA ALA A 68 9.05 -9.80 6.58
C ALA A 68 9.00 -11.30 6.30
N GLU A 69 8.69 -12.08 7.33
CA GLU A 69 8.50 -13.53 7.19
C GLU A 69 7.11 -13.76 6.59
N LEU A 70 7.03 -14.17 5.33
CA LEU A 70 5.77 -14.44 4.62
C LEU A 70 5.64 -15.93 4.33
N THR A 71 6.73 -16.59 3.90
CA THR A 71 6.65 -17.97 3.42
C THR A 71 6.94 -19.01 4.50
N GLY A 72 7.69 -18.65 5.54
CA GLY A 72 8.32 -19.55 6.51
C GLY A 72 9.77 -19.90 6.16
N ALA A 73 10.27 -19.50 4.99
CA ALA A 73 11.64 -19.75 4.56
C ALA A 73 12.59 -18.66 5.07
N LYS A 74 13.83 -19.05 5.38
CA LYS A 74 14.88 -18.11 5.79
C LYS A 74 15.81 -17.78 4.62
N PRO A 75 16.32 -16.54 4.53
CA PRO A 75 15.93 -15.37 5.35
C PRO A 75 14.52 -14.87 5.00
N PRO A 76 13.91 -14.03 5.86
CA PRO A 76 12.62 -13.39 5.56
C PRO A 76 12.60 -12.73 4.18
N GLU A 77 11.43 -12.69 3.56
CA GLU A 77 11.23 -12.12 2.23
C GLU A 77 11.51 -10.61 2.21
N LEU A 78 12.06 -10.15 1.08
CA LEU A 78 12.28 -8.74 0.79
C LEU A 78 11.03 -8.16 0.13
N ILE A 79 10.43 -7.16 0.77
CA ILE A 79 9.30 -6.41 0.23
C ILE A 79 9.81 -5.04 -0.21
N ALA A 80 9.56 -4.69 -1.46
CA ALA A 80 9.83 -3.38 -2.03
C ALA A 80 8.52 -2.67 -2.41
N ARG A 81 8.36 -1.44 -1.93
CA ARG A 81 7.33 -0.50 -2.36
C ARG A 81 7.98 0.62 -3.16
N SER A 82 7.63 0.71 -4.43
CA SER A 82 8.08 1.76 -5.32
C SER A 82 6.95 2.74 -5.60
N TYR A 83 7.27 4.01 -5.69
CA TYR A 83 6.35 5.10 -5.98
C TYR A 83 6.92 5.97 -7.09
N SER A 84 6.13 6.21 -8.13
CA SER A 84 6.56 6.90 -9.35
C SER A 84 6.54 8.42 -9.32
N GLY A 85 6.20 9.01 -8.17
CA GLY A 85 6.27 10.46 -7.99
C GLY A 85 5.04 11.20 -8.52
N GLY A 86 4.71 12.33 -7.90
CA GLY A 86 3.49 13.12 -8.17
C GLY A 86 2.58 13.22 -6.95
N ALA A 87 1.37 13.78 -7.08
CA ALA A 87 0.37 13.81 -6.00
C ALA A 87 -0.63 12.64 -6.09
N HIS A 88 -0.68 11.95 -7.24
CA HIS A 88 -1.75 11.03 -7.64
C HIS A 88 -1.23 9.89 -8.53
N CYS A 89 -0.04 9.39 -8.24
CA CYS A 89 0.69 8.46 -9.11
C CYS A 89 0.81 7.06 -8.49
N CYS A 90 1.33 6.12 -9.27
CA CYS A 90 1.19 4.69 -9.04
C CYS A 90 2.16 4.15 -7.97
N THR A 91 1.70 3.14 -7.24
CA THR A 91 2.56 2.34 -6.36
C THR A 91 2.78 0.95 -6.97
N THR A 92 4.03 0.49 -6.97
CA THR A 92 4.37 -0.90 -7.29
C THR A 92 4.78 -1.61 -6.02
N VAL A 93 4.30 -2.84 -5.84
CA VAL A 93 4.71 -3.71 -4.72
C VAL A 93 5.33 -4.96 -5.30
N SER A 94 6.61 -5.17 -4.97
CA SER A 94 7.39 -6.34 -5.37
C SER A 94 7.86 -7.10 -4.14
N ILE A 95 7.79 -8.42 -4.19
CA ILE A 95 8.13 -9.33 -3.10
C ILE A 95 9.11 -10.35 -3.64
N PHE A 96 10.23 -10.52 -2.96
CA PHE A 96 11.32 -11.41 -3.35
C PHE A 96 11.65 -12.38 -2.23
N ALA A 97 12.03 -13.60 -2.60
CA ALA A 97 12.55 -14.63 -1.70
C ALA A 97 13.93 -15.08 -2.15
N LEU A 98 14.63 -15.81 -1.28
CA LEU A 98 15.80 -16.58 -1.68
C LEU A 98 15.42 -18.04 -1.87
N GLN A 99 15.71 -18.58 -3.05
CA GLN A 99 15.62 -20.00 -3.37
C GLN A 99 17.00 -20.48 -3.82
N ASP A 100 17.55 -21.47 -3.11
CA ASP A 100 18.89 -22.02 -3.37
C ASP A 100 20.02 -20.95 -3.46
N GLY A 101 19.88 -19.86 -2.69
CA GLY A 101 20.84 -18.76 -2.66
C GLY A 101 20.72 -17.75 -3.80
N GLU A 102 19.68 -17.88 -4.64
CA GLU A 102 19.34 -16.91 -5.68
C GLU A 102 18.05 -16.16 -5.33
N ALA A 103 18.01 -14.87 -5.68
CA ALA A 103 16.82 -14.06 -5.52
C ALA A 103 15.77 -14.42 -6.58
N VAL A 104 14.54 -14.66 -6.14
CA VAL A 104 13.39 -14.91 -7.01
C VAL A 104 12.26 -13.96 -6.68
N THR A 105 11.53 -13.52 -7.70
CA THR A 105 10.31 -12.71 -7.52
C THR A 105 9.15 -13.63 -7.18
N LEU A 106 8.56 -13.45 -5.99
CA LEU A 106 7.32 -14.13 -5.60
C LEU A 106 6.09 -13.44 -6.19
N SER A 107 6.08 -12.11 -6.20
CA SER A 107 5.00 -11.29 -6.75
C SER A 107 5.55 -9.92 -7.12
N SER A 108 5.08 -9.33 -8.21
CA SER A 108 5.29 -7.91 -8.53
C SER A 108 4.08 -7.37 -9.26
N HIS A 109 3.51 -6.28 -8.73
CA HIS A 109 2.27 -5.73 -9.26
C HIS A 109 2.20 -4.21 -9.12
N ASP A 110 1.70 -3.55 -10.16
CA ASP A 110 1.31 -2.14 -10.14
C ASP A 110 -0.09 -2.01 -9.52
N TRP A 111 -0.14 -1.36 -8.35
CA TRP A 111 -1.36 -1.12 -7.59
C TRP A 111 -2.01 0.22 -7.92
N GLY A 112 -1.45 1.02 -8.82
CA GLY A 112 -1.93 2.33 -9.17
C GLY A 112 -2.11 3.20 -7.92
N ASN A 113 -3.34 3.64 -7.69
CA ASN A 113 -3.73 4.47 -6.54
C ASN A 113 -3.90 3.69 -5.22
N GLY A 114 -3.58 2.39 -5.22
CA GLY A 114 -3.60 1.51 -4.07
C GLY A 114 -2.22 1.25 -3.50
N GLY A 115 -2.03 0.07 -2.91
CA GLY A 115 -0.72 -0.45 -2.52
C GLY A 115 -0.74 -1.24 -1.22
N LEU A 116 0.45 -1.52 -0.71
CA LEU A 116 0.65 -2.21 0.56
C LEU A 116 0.45 -1.26 1.74
N ALA A 117 -0.61 -1.48 2.52
CA ALA A 117 -0.97 -0.65 3.66
C ALA A 117 -0.37 -1.15 4.98
N ARG A 118 -0.23 -2.47 5.15
CA ARG A 118 0.32 -3.07 6.39
C ARG A 118 0.95 -4.43 6.10
N VAL A 119 2.07 -4.70 6.76
CA VAL A 119 2.69 -6.03 6.89
C VAL A 119 2.67 -6.37 8.37
N ARG A 120 1.96 -7.43 8.77
CA ARG A 120 1.83 -7.77 10.19
C ARG A 120 1.42 -9.23 10.35
N ASP A 121 2.05 -9.92 11.29
CA ASP A 121 1.58 -11.20 11.82
C ASP A 121 0.40 -10.92 12.78
N SER A 122 -0.80 -11.23 12.32
CA SER A 122 -2.06 -10.88 12.99
C SER A 122 -2.58 -12.00 13.88
N ASP A 123 -2.21 -13.26 13.64
CA ASP A 123 -2.61 -14.41 14.46
C ASP A 123 -1.49 -14.98 15.34
N GLY A 124 -0.25 -14.51 15.17
CA GLY A 124 0.91 -14.91 15.95
C GLY A 124 1.54 -16.22 15.47
N ASP A 125 1.28 -16.66 14.24
CA ASP A 125 1.84 -17.90 13.68
C ASP A 125 3.30 -17.77 13.20
N GLY A 126 3.86 -16.55 13.25
CA GLY A 126 5.21 -16.22 12.83
C GLY A 126 5.32 -15.82 11.36
N LYS A 127 4.22 -15.81 10.60
CA LYS A 127 4.13 -15.29 9.23
C LYS A 127 3.27 -14.03 9.21
N ALA A 128 3.71 -13.04 8.45
CA ALA A 128 2.97 -11.81 8.31
C ALA A 128 1.91 -11.91 7.20
N GLU A 129 0.73 -11.36 7.47
CA GLU A 129 -0.26 -11.08 6.43
C GLU A 129 -0.03 -9.70 5.81
N LEU A 130 -0.37 -9.60 4.53
CA LEU A 130 -0.29 -8.39 3.75
C LEU A 130 -1.66 -7.75 3.64
N THR A 131 -1.82 -6.56 4.22
CA THR A 131 -3.02 -5.75 3.98
C THR A 131 -2.76 -4.82 2.81
N MET A 132 -3.50 -5.03 1.72
CA MET A 132 -3.48 -4.18 0.54
C MET A 132 -4.70 -3.25 0.55
N VAL A 133 -4.52 -2.05 0.03
CA VAL A 133 -5.61 -1.12 -0.25
C VAL A 133 -5.72 -0.90 -1.76
N HIS A 134 -6.94 -0.84 -2.27
CA HIS A 134 -7.21 -0.35 -3.61
C HIS A 134 -8.14 0.85 -3.54
N SER A 135 -7.74 1.94 -4.18
CA SER A 135 -8.56 3.14 -4.33
C SER A 135 -9.26 3.15 -5.68
N TYR A 136 -10.59 3.32 -5.69
CA TYR A 136 -11.39 3.55 -6.89
C TYR A 136 -11.26 5.00 -7.36
N ALA A 137 -10.02 5.48 -7.45
CA ALA A 137 -9.68 6.86 -7.71
C ALA A 137 -10.36 7.36 -8.99
N TYR A 138 -11.01 8.51 -8.88
CA TYR A 138 -11.67 9.21 -10.00
C TYR A 138 -12.84 8.47 -10.65
N LEU A 139 -13.30 7.37 -10.05
CA LEU A 139 -14.45 6.63 -10.56
C LEU A 139 -15.66 7.57 -10.67
N ASP A 140 -16.21 7.65 -11.87
CA ASP A 140 -17.39 8.47 -12.19
C ASP A 140 -17.24 9.94 -11.77
N GLY A 141 -16.03 10.49 -11.94
CA GLY A 141 -15.73 11.92 -11.74
C GLY A 141 -15.46 12.33 -10.29
N LEU A 142 -15.26 11.37 -9.38
CA LEU A 142 -14.91 11.67 -7.99
C LEU A 142 -13.55 12.35 -7.85
N CYS A 143 -13.38 13.14 -6.79
CA CYS A 143 -12.06 13.60 -6.39
C CYS A 143 -11.25 12.43 -5.81
N TYR A 144 -9.92 12.48 -5.87
CA TYR A 144 -9.06 11.43 -5.31
C TYR A 144 -9.39 11.15 -3.83
N ALA A 145 -9.43 12.20 -3.00
CA ALA A 145 -9.74 12.09 -1.56
C ALA A 145 -11.19 11.64 -1.28
N CYS A 146 -12.08 11.80 -2.26
CA CYS A 146 -13.49 11.42 -2.18
C CYS A 146 -13.73 10.01 -2.71
N SER A 147 -12.69 9.32 -3.21
CA SER A 147 -12.86 8.06 -3.90
C SER A 147 -13.01 6.92 -2.88
N PRO A 148 -13.93 5.96 -3.11
CA PRO A 148 -14.03 4.78 -2.28
C PRO A 148 -12.74 3.99 -2.28
N ALA A 149 -12.42 3.35 -1.16
CA ALA A 149 -11.26 2.47 -1.04
C ALA A 149 -11.62 1.15 -0.36
N VAL A 150 -10.89 0.09 -0.72
CA VAL A 150 -11.17 -1.25 -0.27
C VAL A 150 -9.91 -1.92 0.25
N TRP A 151 -10.01 -2.50 1.46
CA TRP A 151 -8.91 -3.17 2.13
C TRP A 151 -9.06 -4.68 1.97
N ARG A 152 -7.97 -5.36 1.64
CA ARG A 152 -7.93 -6.82 1.52
C ARG A 152 -6.69 -7.37 2.18
N THR A 153 -6.84 -8.49 2.88
CA THR A 153 -5.72 -9.19 3.50
C THR A 153 -5.33 -10.41 2.66
N TYR A 154 -4.04 -10.60 2.46
CA TYR A 154 -3.47 -11.71 1.72
C TYR A 154 -2.44 -12.47 2.56
N VAL A 155 -2.38 -13.78 2.37
CA VAL A 155 -1.41 -14.68 3.03
C VAL A 155 -0.71 -15.54 2.00
N TRP A 156 0.49 -16.03 2.33
CA TRP A 156 1.21 -16.97 1.48
C TRP A 156 0.80 -18.41 1.80
N GLU A 157 0.14 -19.06 0.86
CA GLU A 157 -0.30 -20.46 0.97
C GLU A 157 -0.01 -21.19 -0.35
N ASP A 158 0.49 -22.42 -0.26
CA ASP A 158 0.73 -23.29 -1.42
C ASP A 158 1.52 -22.64 -2.56
N GLY A 159 2.51 -21.81 -2.21
CA GLY A 159 3.41 -21.18 -3.17
C GLY A 159 2.87 -19.93 -3.87
N ARG A 160 1.79 -19.32 -3.35
CA ARG A 160 1.21 -18.08 -3.89
C ARG A 160 0.53 -17.24 -2.82
N PHE A 161 0.25 -15.98 -3.14
CA PHE A 161 -0.62 -15.17 -2.29
C PHE A 161 -2.10 -15.53 -2.50
N VAL A 162 -2.83 -15.68 -1.40
CA VAL A 162 -4.27 -15.97 -1.40
C VAL A 162 -5.01 -14.90 -0.60
N GLU A 163 -6.17 -14.49 -1.11
CA GLU A 163 -7.05 -13.55 -0.43
C GLU A 163 -7.66 -14.21 0.81
N ALA A 164 -7.45 -13.62 1.98
CA ALA A 164 -7.80 -14.17 3.28
C ALA A 164 -8.50 -13.15 4.21
N THR A 165 -9.10 -12.09 3.66
CA THR A 165 -9.79 -11.02 4.41
C THR A 165 -10.80 -11.56 5.40
N ARG A 166 -11.54 -12.62 5.07
CA ARG A 166 -12.51 -13.19 6.03
C ARG A 166 -11.85 -13.94 7.18
N ARG A 167 -10.66 -14.50 6.98
CA ARG A 167 -9.87 -15.13 8.04
C ARG A 167 -9.21 -14.06 8.93
N TYR A 168 -8.78 -12.95 8.32
CA TYR A 168 -8.14 -11.81 8.98
C TYR A 168 -8.93 -10.50 8.78
N PRO A 169 -10.14 -10.38 9.36
CA PRO A 169 -11.07 -9.30 9.02
C PRO A 169 -10.68 -7.94 9.60
N GLY A 170 -9.77 -7.89 10.57
CA GLY A 170 -9.44 -6.70 11.37
C GLY A 170 -9.27 -5.42 10.54
N PRO A 171 -8.31 -5.36 9.59
CA PRO A 171 -8.08 -4.15 8.80
C PRO A 171 -9.29 -3.73 7.94
N THR A 172 -10.01 -4.70 7.38
CA THR A 172 -11.20 -4.43 6.56
C THR A 172 -12.38 -3.96 7.42
N GLN A 173 -12.53 -4.52 8.61
CA GLN A 173 -13.53 -4.10 9.58
C GLN A 173 -13.24 -2.68 10.10
N GLU A 174 -11.98 -2.40 10.44
CA GLU A 174 -11.52 -1.07 10.84
C GLU A 174 -11.85 -0.03 9.77
N ALA A 175 -11.49 -0.29 8.51
CA ALA A 175 -11.80 0.60 7.39
C ALA A 175 -13.31 0.78 7.17
N MET A 176 -14.10 -0.30 7.27
CA MET A 176 -15.56 -0.24 7.17
C MET A 176 -16.17 0.63 8.27
N GLU A 177 -15.76 0.43 9.53
CA GLU A 177 -16.28 1.16 10.67
C GLU A 177 -15.88 2.63 10.63
N HIS A 178 -14.62 2.92 10.33
CA HIS A 178 -14.13 4.29 10.17
C HIS A 178 -14.89 5.05 9.08
N ALA A 179 -15.11 4.42 7.91
CA ALA A 179 -15.89 5.03 6.83
C ALA A 179 -17.34 5.30 7.22
N PHE A 180 -17.96 4.42 8.00
CA PHE A 180 -19.33 4.63 8.46
C PHE A 180 -19.43 5.76 9.50
N THR A 181 -18.44 5.88 10.39
CA THR A 181 -18.33 7.00 11.34
C THR A 181 -18.18 8.32 10.59
N ALA A 182 -17.24 8.40 9.63
CA ALA A 182 -17.04 9.60 8.81
C ALA A 182 -18.29 9.96 8.00
N LEU A 183 -19.00 8.97 7.44
CA LEU A 183 -20.29 9.20 6.77
C LEU A 183 -21.31 9.85 7.70
N ARG A 184 -21.42 9.37 8.95
CA ARG A 184 -22.36 9.93 9.93
C ARG A 184 -22.03 11.36 10.30
N GLU A 185 -20.77 11.64 10.60
CA GLU A 185 -20.30 12.99 10.91
C GLU A 185 -20.55 13.95 9.73
N ALA A 186 -20.37 13.45 8.50
CA ALA A 186 -20.63 14.22 7.30
C ALA A 186 -22.13 14.53 7.11
N LEU A 187 -23.02 13.59 7.46
CA LEU A 187 -24.46 13.80 7.42
C LEU A 187 -24.93 14.77 8.52
N GLU A 188 -24.33 14.70 9.71
CA GLU A 188 -24.71 15.52 10.87
C GLU A 188 -24.24 16.98 10.74
N SER A 189 -23.07 17.23 10.14
CA SER A 189 -22.53 18.58 9.98
C SER A 189 -23.16 19.38 8.83
N GLY A 190 -23.88 18.72 7.90
CA GLY A 190 -24.71 19.39 6.87
C GLY A 190 -23.97 20.21 5.80
N GLY A 191 -22.63 20.32 5.89
CA GLY A 191 -21.80 21.11 4.98
C GLY A 191 -21.01 20.31 3.93
N ASN A 192 -21.18 18.98 3.89
CA ASN A 192 -20.36 18.10 3.05
C ASN A 192 -20.91 18.00 1.64
N SER A 193 -20.00 17.84 0.69
CA SER A 193 -20.35 17.62 -0.72
C SER A 193 -20.98 16.24 -0.92
N ALA A 194 -21.81 16.11 -1.96
CA ALA A 194 -22.35 14.81 -2.37
C ALA A 194 -21.22 13.80 -2.69
N LEU A 195 -20.05 14.28 -3.14
CA LEU A 195 -18.89 13.45 -3.49
C LEU A 195 -18.25 12.81 -2.24
N GLU A 196 -18.15 13.55 -1.13
CA GLU A 196 -17.64 13.01 0.15
C GLU A 196 -18.59 11.94 0.72
N LEU A 197 -19.90 12.19 0.68
CA LEU A 197 -20.89 11.20 1.11
C LEU A 197 -20.81 9.92 0.26
N ILE A 198 -20.61 10.05 -1.05
CA ILE A 198 -20.37 8.93 -1.96
C ILE A 198 -19.10 8.16 -1.56
N GLY A 199 -18.00 8.85 -1.29
CA GLY A 199 -16.73 8.24 -0.90
C GLY A 199 -16.84 7.39 0.36
N HIS A 200 -17.43 7.97 1.41
CA HIS A 200 -17.61 7.26 2.68
C HIS A 200 -18.62 6.12 2.57
N ALA A 201 -19.76 6.32 1.90
CA ALA A 201 -20.76 5.28 1.71
C ALA A 201 -20.24 4.13 0.85
N GLY A 202 -19.49 4.43 -0.22
CA GLY A 202 -18.84 3.44 -1.07
C GLY A 202 -17.83 2.61 -0.29
N THR A 203 -16.92 3.27 0.44
CA THR A 203 -15.92 2.61 1.29
C THR A 203 -16.57 1.71 2.34
N TYR A 204 -17.61 2.19 3.03
CA TYR A 204 -18.36 1.36 3.98
C TYR A 204 -18.94 0.11 3.30
N TRP A 205 -19.61 0.28 2.16
CA TRP A 205 -20.32 -0.81 1.51
C TRP A 205 -19.38 -1.89 0.94
N ILE A 206 -18.31 -1.50 0.26
CA ILE A 206 -17.39 -2.45 -0.39
C ILE A 206 -16.55 -3.25 0.62
N ASN A 207 -16.19 -2.65 1.75
CA ASN A 207 -15.52 -3.37 2.84
C ASN A 207 -16.52 -4.27 3.58
N ALA A 208 -17.76 -3.83 3.81
CA ALA A 208 -18.81 -4.71 4.33
C ALA A 208 -19.09 -5.89 3.39
N TYR A 209 -19.10 -5.67 2.07
CA TYR A 209 -19.28 -6.72 1.09
C TYR A 209 -18.18 -7.79 1.17
N ALA A 210 -16.92 -7.38 1.32
CA ALA A 210 -15.79 -8.28 1.53
C ALA A 210 -16.01 -9.23 2.70
N LEU A 211 -16.51 -8.67 3.80
CA LEU A 211 -16.84 -9.38 5.05
C LEU A 211 -18.14 -10.19 4.96
N GLY A 212 -18.80 -10.26 3.80
CA GLY A 212 -20.06 -10.99 3.61
C GLY A 212 -21.30 -10.23 4.12
N ARG A 213 -21.15 -8.96 4.52
CA ARG A 213 -22.19 -8.10 5.11
C ARG A 213 -22.76 -7.05 4.16
N GLY A 214 -22.46 -7.17 2.86
CA GLY A 214 -22.82 -6.16 1.86
C GLY A 214 -24.33 -5.87 1.74
N ARG A 215 -25.20 -6.87 1.95
CA ARG A 215 -26.67 -6.66 1.93
C ARG A 215 -27.15 -5.83 3.12
N GLU A 216 -26.66 -6.15 4.32
CA GLU A 216 -26.97 -5.44 5.57
C GLU A 216 -26.50 -3.99 5.47
N ALA A 217 -25.24 -3.78 5.04
CA ALA A 217 -24.66 -2.46 4.87
C ALA A 217 -25.44 -1.61 3.86
N ARG A 218 -25.83 -2.17 2.71
CA ARG A 218 -26.64 -1.44 1.71
C ARG A 218 -28.02 -1.08 2.25
N ALA A 219 -28.68 -1.98 2.97
CA ALA A 219 -29.98 -1.69 3.58
C ALA A 219 -29.88 -0.60 4.66
N ARG A 220 -28.75 -0.53 5.37
CA ARG A 220 -28.45 0.54 6.32
C ARG A 220 -28.26 1.88 5.62
N LEU A 221 -27.42 1.93 4.58
CA LEU A 221 -27.19 3.14 3.79
C LEU A 221 -28.49 3.71 3.25
N ALA A 222 -29.37 2.88 2.67
CA ALA A 222 -30.64 3.32 2.11
C ALA A 222 -31.58 4.03 3.10
N LYS A 223 -31.35 3.90 4.42
CA LYS A 223 -32.12 4.58 5.47
C LYS A 223 -31.53 5.92 5.91
N CYS A 224 -30.24 6.16 5.66
CA CYS A 224 -29.53 7.29 6.23
C CYS A 224 -28.84 8.20 5.22
N VAL A 225 -28.61 7.77 3.98
CA VAL A 225 -27.99 8.63 2.95
C VAL A 225 -29.04 9.22 2.00
N PRO A 226 -28.76 10.38 1.40
CA PRO A 226 -29.61 10.93 0.34
C PRO A 226 -29.78 9.98 -0.86
N PRO A 227 -30.93 10.02 -1.57
CA PRO A 227 -31.20 9.11 -2.69
C PRO A 227 -30.14 9.13 -3.81
N GLU A 228 -29.49 10.26 -4.06
CA GLU A 228 -28.41 10.41 -5.04
C GLU A 228 -27.19 9.54 -4.74
N VAL A 229 -26.83 9.38 -3.47
CA VAL A 229 -25.73 8.51 -3.07
C VAL A 229 -26.07 7.06 -3.41
N MET A 230 -27.30 6.62 -3.11
CA MET A 230 -27.75 5.26 -3.47
C MET A 230 -27.78 5.05 -4.98
N ARG A 231 -28.25 6.04 -5.77
CA ARG A 231 -28.22 5.98 -7.23
C ARG A 231 -26.80 5.83 -7.78
N TRP A 232 -25.84 6.56 -7.21
CA TRP A 232 -24.44 6.47 -7.63
C TRP A 232 -23.86 5.08 -7.32
N LEU A 233 -24.11 4.53 -6.12
CA LEU A 233 -23.65 3.19 -5.75
C LEU A 233 -24.23 2.11 -6.66
N ASP A 234 -25.51 2.25 -7.05
CA ASP A 234 -26.17 1.30 -7.95
C ASP A 234 -25.61 1.37 -9.37
N LYS A 235 -25.38 2.58 -9.89
CA LYS A 235 -24.75 2.81 -11.20
C LYS A 235 -23.35 2.18 -11.26
N ASN A 236 -22.57 2.33 -10.20
CA ASN A 236 -21.16 1.93 -10.16
C ASN A 236 -20.92 0.56 -9.50
N ARG A 237 -21.99 -0.19 -9.19
CA ARG A 237 -21.92 -1.46 -8.45
C ARG A 237 -20.97 -2.49 -9.07
N ILE A 238 -20.97 -2.62 -10.39
CA ILE A 238 -20.15 -3.62 -11.08
C ILE A 238 -18.66 -3.31 -10.88
N GLU A 239 -18.28 -2.04 -11.02
CA GLU A 239 -16.91 -1.58 -10.80
C GLU A 239 -16.52 -1.77 -9.33
N LEU A 240 -17.34 -1.26 -8.40
CA LEU A 240 -17.09 -1.30 -6.96
C LEU A 240 -17.02 -2.70 -6.36
N LEU A 241 -17.64 -3.69 -6.99
CA LEU A 241 -17.64 -5.08 -6.52
C LEU A 241 -16.78 -5.99 -7.41
N ARG A 242 -16.12 -5.42 -8.44
CA ARG A 242 -15.17 -6.19 -9.24
C ARG A 242 -14.10 -6.72 -8.28
N PRO A 243 -13.85 -8.04 -8.27
CA PRO A 243 -12.73 -8.59 -7.53
C PRO A 243 -11.46 -7.95 -8.09
N PHE A 244 -10.65 -7.34 -7.24
CA PHE A 244 -9.26 -7.11 -7.59
C PHE A 244 -8.57 -8.44 -7.40
N SER A 245 -8.28 -9.09 -8.51
CA SER A 245 -7.53 -10.34 -8.54
C SER A 245 -6.20 -10.15 -7.81
N ALA A 246 -5.81 -11.22 -7.11
CA ALA A 246 -4.75 -11.29 -6.13
C ALA A 246 -3.42 -10.68 -6.58
N LEU A 247 -2.55 -10.39 -5.61
CA LEU A 247 -1.10 -10.45 -5.82
C LEU A 247 -0.81 -11.72 -6.66
N PRO A 248 -0.41 -11.60 -7.93
CA PRO A 248 -0.19 -12.74 -8.79
C PRO A 248 0.96 -13.62 -8.27
#